data_AF-A0A8I1S978-F1
#
_entry.id   AF-A0A8I1S978-F1
#
_cell.length_a   1.000
_cell.length_b   1.000
_cell.length_c   1.000
_cell.angle_alpha   90.00
_cell.angle_beta   90.00
_cell.angle_gamma   90.00
#
_symmetry.space_group_name_H-M   'P 1'
#
loop_
_entity.id
_entity.type
_entity.pdbx_description
1 polymer ?
#
loop_
_entity_poly.entity_id
_entity_poly.type
_entity_poly.pdbx_seq_one_letter_code
_entity_poly.pdbx_strand_id
1 'polypeptide(L)'
;MRLTPADVHNVAFKKPSIGKRGYDEDEVDAFLDIVEAELTQLIEENNDLKQQLAAGVPAGPAVPAGDGAVDAEVTRLTAENDQLRQHLADAQASASAAQAAQAQAEAAAQQMQAQLEAQSQAQAQAPAQAPAPVAPQPVIAPVTTSSETSAQAVRVLDLAQQTADRVTAEANAQAETQLADARNESERMLSEAKSSSDAMVASANAKADAAVRDSQIKAEAIDREAQRKYSEVMGQLTAQRTSLESKIDALRTYEREYRSRLKVWITDQLQQLETTGTDGAEVAATAE
;
A
#
# COMPACT_ATOMS: atom_id res chain seq x y z
N MET A 1 1.24 9.99 42.56
CA MET A 1 1.87 11.29 42.85
C MET A 1 3.26 11.22 42.26
N ARG A 2 3.52 11.89 41.13
CA ARG A 2 4.83 11.83 40.46
C ARG A 2 5.60 13.09 40.82
N LEU A 3 6.85 12.93 41.22
CA LEU A 3 7.78 14.02 41.52
C LEU A 3 7.87 14.95 40.31
N THR A 4 7.68 16.25 40.50
CA THR A 4 7.93 17.27 39.46
C THR A 4 9.30 17.92 39.67
N PRO A 5 9.92 18.53 38.65
CA PRO A 5 11.17 19.28 38.80
C PRO A 5 11.05 20.37 39.88
N ALA A 6 9.90 21.05 39.94
CA ALA A 6 9.60 22.02 40.99
C ALA A 6 9.51 21.40 42.40
N ASP A 7 9.14 20.12 42.52
CA ASP A 7 9.16 19.43 43.81
C ASP A 7 10.59 19.16 44.25
N VAL A 8 11.49 18.78 43.33
CA VAL A 8 12.93 18.54 43.59
C VAL A 8 13.62 19.83 44.03
N HIS A 9 13.35 20.93 43.34
CA HIS A 9 13.90 22.25 43.67
C HIS A 9 13.45 22.76 45.05
N ASN A 10 12.23 22.39 45.49
CA ASN A 10 11.67 22.82 46.77
C ASN A 10 11.90 21.81 47.92
N VAL A 11 12.67 20.73 47.71
CA VAL A 11 12.96 19.78 48.80
C VAL A 11 13.91 20.42 49.81
N ALA A 12 13.42 20.57 51.04
CA ALA A 12 14.25 20.95 52.17
C ALA A 12 14.63 19.72 53.02
N PHE A 13 15.93 19.42 53.09
CA PHE A 13 16.45 18.38 53.99
C PHE A 13 16.65 18.92 55.41
N LYS A 14 16.30 18.13 56.42
CA LYS A 14 16.54 18.48 57.84
C LYS A 14 18.03 18.37 58.14
N LYS A 15 18.60 19.38 58.80
CA LYS A 15 19.98 19.32 59.28
C LYS A 15 20.21 18.09 60.18
N PRO A 16 21.35 17.40 60.06
CA PRO A 16 21.66 16.24 60.90
C PRO A 16 21.54 16.59 62.38
N SER A 17 20.96 15.71 63.18
CA SER A 17 20.91 15.88 64.64
C SER A 17 22.34 15.97 65.20
N ILE A 18 22.55 16.84 66.19
CA ILE A 18 23.86 17.14 66.80
C ILE A 18 24.66 15.84 67.02
N GLY A 19 25.88 15.78 66.46
CA GLY A 19 26.79 14.65 66.60
C GLY A 19 26.73 13.57 65.50
N LYS A 20 25.87 13.71 64.48
CA LYS A 20 25.89 12.84 63.28
C LYS A 20 26.40 13.59 62.05
N ARG A 21 27.24 12.94 61.25
CA ARG A 21 27.73 13.48 59.97
C ARG A 21 26.60 13.43 58.94
N GLY A 22 26.35 14.55 58.27
CA GLY A 22 25.45 14.64 57.12
C GLY A 22 26.23 14.60 55.80
N TYR A 23 25.49 14.62 54.70
CA TYR A 23 26.05 14.95 53.39
C TYR A 23 26.44 16.43 53.35
N ASP A 24 27.41 16.75 52.51
CA ASP A 24 27.81 18.14 52.25
C ASP A 24 26.67 18.87 51.53
N GLU A 25 26.31 20.07 52.00
CA GLU A 25 25.19 20.84 51.45
C GLU A 25 25.49 21.21 49.98
N ASP A 26 26.73 21.56 49.64
CA ASP A 26 27.11 21.98 48.28
C ASP A 26 27.10 20.80 47.29
N GLU A 27 27.53 19.60 47.73
CA GLU A 27 27.48 18.39 46.89
C GLU A 27 26.05 17.91 46.67
N VAL A 28 25.18 18.06 47.67
CA VAL A 28 23.76 17.71 47.57
C VAL A 28 23.06 18.67 46.63
N ASP A 29 23.29 19.97 46.74
CA ASP A 29 22.67 20.97 45.86
C ASP A 29 23.10 20.77 44.40
N ALA A 30 24.39 20.53 44.14
CA ALA A 30 24.88 20.23 42.78
C ALA A 30 24.29 18.93 42.21
N PHE A 31 24.03 17.93 43.04
CA PHE A 31 23.35 16.71 42.62
C PHE A 31 21.86 16.95 42.33
N LEU A 32 21.18 17.78 43.12
CA LEU A 32 19.79 18.16 42.89
C LEU A 32 19.62 18.94 41.59
N ASP A 33 20.56 19.81 41.22
CA ASP A 33 20.56 20.52 39.93
C ASP A 33 20.62 19.55 38.74
N ILE A 34 21.47 18.52 38.83
CA ILE A 34 21.58 17.47 37.81
C ILE A 34 20.27 16.68 37.71
N VAL A 35 19.70 16.30 38.86
CA VAL A 35 18.43 15.56 38.92
C VAL A 35 17.27 16.41 38.40
N GLU A 36 17.24 17.72 38.67
CA GLU A 36 16.23 18.64 38.15
C GLU A 36 16.31 18.76 36.61
N ALA A 37 17.52 18.90 36.07
CA ALA A 37 17.75 18.97 34.63
C ALA A 37 17.36 17.65 33.94
N GLU A 38 17.79 16.51 34.49
CA GLU A 38 17.47 15.19 33.92
C GLU A 38 15.98 14.86 34.04
N LEU A 39 15.32 15.25 35.15
CA LEU A 39 13.88 15.06 35.31
C LEU A 39 13.08 15.94 34.35
N THR A 40 13.55 17.16 34.08
CA THR A 40 12.96 18.05 33.07
C THR A 40 13.10 17.43 31.69
N GLN A 41 14.30 16.98 31.33
CA GLN A 41 14.57 16.29 30.07
C GLN A 41 13.74 15.01 29.91
N LEU A 42 13.64 14.18 30.96
CA LEU A 42 12.82 12.96 30.94
C LEU A 42 11.33 13.26 30.79
N ILE A 43 10.84 14.36 31.37
CA ILE A 43 9.44 14.77 31.23
C ILE A 43 9.19 15.30 29.81
N GLU A 44 10.11 16.09 29.26
CA GLU A 44 10.06 16.55 27.87
C GLU A 44 10.11 15.35 26.91
N GLU A 45 11.06 14.44 27.07
CA GLU A 45 11.17 13.22 26.26
C GLU A 45 9.94 12.31 26.42
N ASN A 46 9.39 12.15 27.64
CA ASN A 46 8.17 11.37 27.83
C ASN A 46 6.95 12.05 27.19
N ASN A 47 6.91 13.38 27.19
CA ASN A 47 5.88 14.16 26.50
C ASN A 47 6.04 14.06 24.99
N ASP A 48 7.27 14.11 24.46
CA ASP A 48 7.58 13.95 23.04
C ASP A 48 7.27 12.53 22.57
N LEU A 49 7.65 11.50 23.34
CA LEU A 49 7.30 10.11 23.06
C LEU A 49 5.79 9.89 23.14
N LYS A 50 5.09 10.52 24.09
CA LYS A 50 3.62 10.50 24.14
C LYS A 50 3.00 11.23 22.96
N GLN A 51 3.58 12.33 22.51
CA GLN A 51 3.15 13.05 21.31
C GLN A 51 3.40 12.21 20.05
N GLN A 52 4.52 11.49 19.96
CA GLN A 52 4.80 10.55 18.86
C GLN A 52 3.84 9.36 18.87
N LEU A 53 3.51 8.81 20.04
CA LEU A 53 2.52 7.74 20.18
C LEU A 53 1.08 8.24 19.91
N ALA A 54 0.77 9.49 20.28
CA ALA A 54 -0.49 10.14 19.94
C ALA A 54 -0.55 10.57 18.47
N ALA A 55 0.57 10.87 17.82
CA ALA A 55 0.66 11.11 16.38
C ALA A 55 0.51 9.80 15.58
N GLY A 56 0.97 8.67 16.12
CA GLY A 56 0.76 7.33 15.55
C GLY A 56 -0.62 6.70 15.81
N VAL A 57 -1.48 7.32 16.64
CA VAL A 57 -2.83 6.84 16.97
C VAL A 57 -3.83 7.98 16.79
N PRO A 58 -4.72 7.97 15.78
CA PRO A 58 -5.61 9.09 15.55
C PRO A 58 -6.66 9.19 16.67
N ALA A 59 -6.51 10.19 17.55
CA ALA A 59 -7.57 10.64 18.44
C ALA A 59 -7.50 12.16 18.67
N GLY A 60 -8.20 12.92 17.83
CA GLY A 60 -8.71 14.27 18.14
C GLY A 60 -7.80 15.47 17.79
N PRO A 61 -8.38 16.66 17.53
CA PRO A 61 -7.75 17.70 16.73
C PRO A 61 -6.96 18.73 17.56
N ALA A 62 -5.72 19.05 17.14
CA ALA A 62 -5.13 20.40 17.08
C ALA A 62 -3.65 20.34 16.58
N VAL A 63 -3.38 21.07 15.49
CA VAL A 63 -2.11 21.31 14.75
C VAL A 63 -1.12 22.23 15.53
N PRO A 64 0.13 22.58 15.08
CA PRO A 64 0.95 22.12 13.94
C PRO A 64 2.52 22.03 14.12
N ALA A 65 3.14 21.44 13.09
CA ALA A 65 4.43 21.77 12.42
C ALA A 65 5.76 21.15 12.91
N GLY A 66 6.27 20.17 12.13
CA GLY A 66 7.67 19.76 12.22
C GLY A 66 8.22 18.62 11.34
N ASP A 67 7.49 17.94 10.42
CA ASP A 67 8.13 16.93 9.55
C ASP A 67 7.36 16.59 8.24
N GLY A 68 6.95 17.64 7.51
CA GLY A 68 5.96 17.54 6.43
C GLY A 68 6.31 16.67 5.21
N ALA A 69 7.56 16.24 5.01
CA ALA A 69 7.93 15.41 3.87
C ALA A 69 7.65 13.91 4.12
N VAL A 70 7.94 13.43 5.32
CA VAL A 70 7.65 12.05 5.72
C VAL A 70 6.15 11.91 6.00
N ASP A 71 5.53 12.91 6.64
CA ASP A 71 4.07 12.95 6.83
C ASP A 71 3.31 13.02 5.50
N ALA A 72 3.81 13.75 4.50
CA ALA A 72 3.20 13.78 3.17
C ALA A 72 3.31 12.43 2.46
N GLU A 73 4.43 11.73 2.59
CA GLU A 73 4.63 10.42 1.99
C GLU A 73 3.80 9.34 2.70
N VAL A 74 3.70 9.37 4.02
CA VAL A 74 2.81 8.48 4.80
C VAL A 74 1.35 8.75 4.44
N THR A 75 0.95 10.01 4.30
CA THR A 75 -0.40 10.37 3.86
C THR A 75 -0.67 9.87 2.43
N ARG A 76 0.30 9.99 1.53
CA ARG A 76 0.21 9.48 0.15
C ARG A 76 0.08 7.96 0.10
N LEU A 77 0.95 7.25 0.81
CA LEU A 77 0.96 5.78 0.86
C LEU A 77 -0.29 5.22 1.56
N THR A 78 -0.85 5.96 2.51
CA THR A 78 -2.11 5.60 3.17
C THR A 78 -3.28 5.78 2.20
N ALA A 79 -3.34 6.92 1.49
CA ALA A 79 -4.35 7.15 0.46
C ALA A 79 -4.25 6.11 -0.68
N GLU A 80 -3.03 5.75 -1.10
CA GLU A 80 -2.80 4.70 -2.10
C GLU A 80 -3.26 3.31 -1.60
N ASN A 81 -3.02 2.98 -0.32
CA ASN A 81 -3.54 1.74 0.27
C ASN A 81 -5.06 1.70 0.31
N ASP A 82 -5.70 2.81 0.67
CA ASP A 82 -7.16 2.88 0.70
C ASP A 82 -7.75 2.77 -0.72
N GLN A 83 -7.11 3.41 -1.71
CA GLN A 83 -7.47 3.23 -3.11
C GLN A 83 -7.30 1.79 -3.58
N LEU A 84 -6.18 1.13 -3.26
CA LEU A 84 -5.95 -0.28 -3.62
C LEU A 84 -6.95 -1.21 -2.96
N ARG A 85 -7.31 -0.97 -1.69
CA ARG A 85 -8.35 -1.72 -0.97
C ARG A 85 -9.72 -1.54 -1.62
N GLN A 86 -10.04 -0.32 -2.05
CA GLN A 86 -11.29 -0.04 -2.75
C GLN A 86 -11.33 -0.72 -4.13
N HIS A 87 -10.24 -0.67 -4.89
CA HIS A 87 -10.11 -1.38 -6.16
C HIS A 87 -10.25 -2.91 -6.00
N LEU A 88 -9.67 -3.49 -4.95
CA LEU A 88 -9.86 -4.91 -4.65
C LEU A 88 -11.30 -5.24 -4.27
N ALA A 89 -11.98 -4.38 -3.50
CA ALA A 89 -13.38 -4.55 -3.15
C ALA A 89 -14.29 -4.47 -4.40
N ASP A 90 -14.05 -3.51 -5.30
CA ASP A 90 -14.78 -3.37 -6.56
C ASP A 90 -14.52 -4.55 -7.50
N ALA A 91 -13.27 -5.01 -7.58
CA ALA A 91 -12.90 -6.20 -8.35
C ALA A 91 -13.56 -7.47 -7.79
N GLN A 92 -13.61 -7.64 -6.46
CA GLN A 92 -14.32 -8.75 -5.83
C GLN A 92 -15.84 -8.68 -6.04
N ALA A 93 -16.43 -7.48 -5.95
CA ALA A 93 -17.85 -7.27 -6.22
C ALA A 93 -18.20 -7.63 -7.66
N SER A 94 -17.42 -7.16 -8.65
CA SER A 94 -17.62 -7.49 -10.06
C SER A 94 -17.41 -8.98 -10.36
N ALA A 95 -16.42 -9.63 -9.73
CA ALA A 95 -16.22 -11.07 -9.87
C ALA A 95 -17.40 -11.88 -9.30
N SER A 96 -17.93 -11.49 -8.13
CA SER A 96 -19.11 -12.14 -7.54
C SER A 96 -20.38 -11.92 -8.38
N ALA A 97 -20.54 -10.73 -8.97
CA ALA A 97 -21.64 -10.43 -9.89
C ALA A 97 -21.54 -11.26 -11.18
N ALA A 98 -20.34 -11.42 -11.74
CA ALA A 98 -20.11 -12.27 -12.89
C ALA A 98 -20.40 -13.76 -12.59
N GLN A 99 -19.98 -14.27 -11.43
CA GLN A 99 -20.30 -15.62 -10.98
C GLN A 99 -21.81 -15.84 -10.79
N ALA A 100 -22.52 -14.86 -10.23
CA ALA A 100 -23.98 -14.92 -10.08
C ALA A 100 -24.70 -14.90 -11.45
N ALA A 101 -24.23 -14.08 -12.40
CA ALA A 101 -24.77 -14.05 -13.75
C ALA A 101 -24.54 -15.38 -14.49
N GLN A 102 -23.36 -16.01 -14.31
CA GLN A 102 -23.06 -17.31 -14.89
C GLN A 102 -23.93 -18.42 -14.29
N ALA A 103 -24.12 -18.43 -12.96
CA ALA A 103 -25.01 -19.40 -12.30
C ALA A 103 -26.47 -19.25 -12.76
N GLN A 104 -26.93 -18.02 -13.01
CA GLN A 104 -28.26 -17.76 -13.56
C GLN A 104 -28.39 -18.21 -15.01
N ALA A 105 -27.35 -18.02 -15.83
CA ALA A 105 -27.32 -18.50 -17.22
C ALA A 105 -27.32 -20.04 -17.29
N GLU A 106 -26.57 -20.71 -16.42
CA GLU A 106 -26.56 -22.18 -16.30
C GLU A 106 -27.91 -22.71 -15.80
N ALA A 107 -28.53 -22.05 -14.82
CA ALA A 107 -29.88 -22.41 -14.35
C ALA A 107 -30.93 -22.23 -15.45
N ALA A 108 -30.86 -21.15 -16.24
CA ALA A 108 -31.76 -20.92 -17.38
C ALA A 108 -31.56 -21.98 -18.48
N ALA A 109 -30.31 -22.38 -18.75
CA ALA A 109 -30.01 -23.45 -19.70
C ALA A 109 -30.56 -24.82 -19.23
N GLN A 110 -30.40 -25.17 -17.96
CA GLN A 110 -30.96 -26.39 -17.38
C GLN A 110 -32.49 -26.40 -17.42
N GLN A 111 -33.14 -25.26 -17.15
CA GLN A 111 -34.59 -25.14 -17.27
C GLN A 111 -35.07 -25.34 -18.71
N MET A 112 -34.37 -24.77 -19.70
CA MET A 112 -34.73 -24.95 -21.10
C MET A 112 -34.55 -26.41 -21.55
N GLN A 113 -33.50 -27.07 -21.08
CA GLN A 113 -33.25 -28.49 -21.36
C GLN A 113 -34.30 -29.41 -20.72
N ALA A 114 -34.70 -29.14 -19.47
CA ALA A 114 -35.81 -29.85 -18.82
C ALA A 114 -37.15 -29.62 -19.55
N GLN A 115 -37.37 -28.44 -20.13
CA GLN A 115 -38.58 -28.13 -20.90
C GLN A 115 -38.61 -28.88 -22.24
N LEU A 116 -37.45 -29.03 -22.91
CA LEU A 116 -37.27 -29.86 -24.11
C LEU A 116 -37.47 -31.36 -23.79
N GLU A 117 -36.96 -31.86 -22.68
CA GLU A 117 -37.19 -33.23 -22.22
C GLU A 117 -38.67 -33.47 -21.86
N ALA A 118 -39.34 -32.51 -21.22
CA ALA A 118 -40.77 -32.60 -20.94
C ALA A 118 -41.63 -32.59 -22.22
N GLN A 119 -41.29 -31.79 -23.22
CA GLN A 119 -41.99 -31.79 -24.52
C GLN A 119 -41.80 -33.11 -25.28
N SER A 120 -40.60 -33.69 -25.25
CA SER A 120 -40.34 -34.99 -25.89
C SER A 120 -41.05 -36.14 -25.18
N GLN A 121 -41.16 -36.12 -23.85
CA GLN A 121 -41.97 -37.10 -23.10
C GLN A 121 -43.48 -36.92 -23.30
N ALA A 122 -43.97 -35.68 -23.44
CA ALA A 122 -45.38 -35.40 -23.73
C ALA A 122 -45.80 -35.89 -25.13
N GLN A 123 -44.90 -35.85 -26.12
CA GLN A 123 -45.13 -36.46 -27.43
C GLN A 123 -45.01 -38.01 -27.40
N ALA A 124 -44.25 -38.58 -26.47
CA ALA A 124 -44.10 -40.03 -26.31
C ALA A 124 -45.23 -40.69 -25.49
N GLN A 125 -45.97 -39.94 -24.68
CA GLN A 125 -47.09 -40.43 -23.87
C GLN A 125 -48.48 -40.02 -24.37
N ALA A 126 -48.60 -39.43 -25.56
CA ALA A 126 -49.90 -39.20 -26.19
C ALA A 126 -50.61 -40.56 -26.38
N PRO A 127 -51.74 -40.84 -25.69
CA PRO A 127 -52.50 -42.04 -25.92
C PRO A 127 -53.13 -41.94 -27.31
N ALA A 128 -53.03 -43.01 -28.09
CA ALA A 128 -53.89 -43.23 -29.23
C ALA A 128 -55.36 -43.27 -28.76
N GLN A 129 -56.04 -42.13 -28.74
CA GLN A 129 -57.48 -42.04 -28.69
C GLN A 129 -57.96 -41.53 -30.05
N ALA A 130 -58.30 -42.46 -30.92
CA ALA A 130 -59.47 -42.29 -31.77
C ALA A 130 -60.69 -42.49 -30.86
N PRO A 131 -61.69 -41.58 -30.88
CA PRO A 131 -62.81 -41.85 -31.79
C PRO A 131 -63.46 -40.61 -32.43
N ALA A 132 -63.96 -40.85 -33.64
CA ALA A 132 -65.19 -40.34 -34.26
C ALA A 132 -65.37 -38.81 -34.45
N PRO A 133 -65.35 -38.31 -35.71
CA PRO A 133 -65.99 -37.05 -36.07
C PRO A 133 -67.50 -37.24 -36.21
N VAL A 134 -68.26 -36.40 -35.51
CA VAL A 134 -69.71 -36.22 -35.67
C VAL A 134 -69.97 -35.40 -36.93
N ALA A 135 -70.89 -35.90 -37.75
CA ALA A 135 -71.35 -35.30 -38.99
C ALA A 135 -72.13 -33.98 -38.79
N PRO A 136 -71.94 -33.00 -39.67
CA PRO A 136 -73.02 -32.15 -40.15
C PRO A 136 -73.31 -32.44 -41.63
N GLN A 137 -74.57 -32.72 -41.95
CA GLN A 137 -75.06 -32.82 -43.32
C GLN A 137 -75.15 -31.40 -43.93
N PRO A 138 -74.72 -31.19 -45.19
CA PRO A 138 -75.23 -30.13 -46.03
C PRO A 138 -76.11 -30.70 -47.16
N VAL A 139 -77.31 -30.15 -47.26
CA VAL A 139 -78.27 -30.38 -48.34
C VAL A 139 -77.72 -29.90 -49.68
N ILE A 140 -78.00 -30.71 -50.72
CA ILE A 140 -77.55 -30.57 -52.09
C ILE A 140 -78.53 -29.67 -52.86
N ALA A 141 -78.03 -28.68 -53.59
CA ALA A 141 -78.75 -28.02 -54.68
C ALA A 141 -77.87 -28.15 -55.95
N PRO A 142 -78.42 -28.62 -57.09
CA PRO A 142 -77.61 -28.88 -58.28
C PRO A 142 -77.52 -27.60 -59.11
N VAL A 143 -76.30 -27.19 -59.45
CA VAL A 143 -76.09 -26.24 -60.55
C VAL A 143 -75.12 -26.87 -61.53
N THR A 144 -75.70 -27.29 -62.64
CA THR A 144 -75.06 -27.89 -63.80
C THR A 144 -74.43 -26.79 -64.66
N THR A 145 -73.10 -26.66 -64.60
CA THR A 145 -72.17 -26.06 -65.59
C THR A 145 -70.76 -26.33 -65.01
N SER A 146 -69.70 -26.78 -65.67
CA SER A 146 -69.25 -26.84 -67.06
C SER A 146 -67.98 -27.70 -67.07
N SER A 147 -67.76 -28.54 -68.09
CA SER A 147 -66.48 -29.26 -68.25
C SER A 147 -65.27 -28.34 -68.53
N GLU A 148 -65.50 -27.06 -68.79
CA GLU A 148 -64.48 -26.00 -68.87
C GLU A 148 -63.88 -25.61 -67.50
N THR A 149 -64.65 -25.71 -66.41
CA THR A 149 -64.22 -25.29 -65.07
C THR A 149 -63.17 -26.22 -64.46
N SER A 150 -63.23 -27.52 -64.76
CA SER A 150 -62.20 -28.51 -64.38
C SER A 150 -60.86 -28.30 -65.11
N ALA A 151 -60.88 -27.87 -66.37
CA ALA A 151 -59.66 -27.55 -67.12
C ALA A 151 -59.02 -26.22 -66.67
N GLN A 152 -59.84 -25.24 -66.28
CA GLN A 152 -59.36 -24.01 -65.64
C GLN A 152 -58.84 -24.27 -64.21
N ALA A 153 -59.48 -25.15 -63.44
CA ALA A 153 -59.01 -25.51 -62.09
C ALA A 153 -57.62 -26.18 -62.10
N VAL A 154 -57.35 -27.08 -63.06
CA VAL A 154 -56.02 -27.72 -63.18
C VAL A 154 -54.93 -26.71 -63.54
N ARG A 155 -55.21 -25.75 -64.44
CA ARG A 155 -54.24 -24.67 -64.77
C ARG A 155 -53.99 -23.72 -63.62
N VAL A 156 -55.01 -23.41 -62.82
CA VAL A 156 -54.86 -22.59 -61.62
C VAL A 156 -54.07 -23.34 -60.56
N LEU A 157 -54.26 -24.67 -60.44
CA LEU A 157 -53.47 -25.50 -59.52
C LEU A 157 -52.00 -25.57 -59.93
N ASP A 158 -51.72 -25.73 -61.22
CA ASP A 158 -50.37 -25.76 -61.78
C ASP A 158 -49.66 -24.40 -61.60
N LEU A 159 -50.36 -23.30 -61.88
CA LEU A 159 -49.85 -21.95 -61.63
C LEU A 159 -49.61 -21.69 -60.13
N ALA A 160 -50.51 -22.17 -59.27
CA ALA A 160 -50.38 -22.07 -57.81
C ALA A 160 -49.20 -22.91 -57.29
N GLN A 161 -48.99 -24.10 -57.84
CA GLN A 161 -47.87 -24.96 -57.49
C GLN A 161 -46.54 -24.35 -57.97
N GLN A 162 -46.50 -23.82 -59.18
CA GLN A 162 -45.34 -23.10 -59.70
C GLN A 162 -45.03 -21.81 -58.92
N THR A 163 -46.05 -21.08 -58.44
CA THR A 163 -45.83 -19.93 -57.57
C THR A 163 -45.39 -20.33 -56.16
N ALA A 164 -45.91 -21.43 -55.61
CA ALA A 164 -45.44 -21.98 -54.34
C ALA A 164 -43.97 -22.39 -54.43
N ASP A 165 -43.59 -23.15 -55.46
CA ASP A 165 -42.21 -23.59 -55.70
C ASP A 165 -41.26 -22.40 -55.85
N ARG A 166 -41.68 -21.37 -56.60
CA ARG A 166 -40.93 -20.13 -56.78
C ARG A 166 -40.73 -19.38 -55.47
N VAL A 167 -41.79 -19.19 -54.68
CA VAL A 167 -41.69 -18.49 -53.39
C VAL A 167 -40.81 -19.26 -52.42
N THR A 168 -40.88 -20.61 -52.41
CA THR A 168 -39.97 -21.41 -51.59
C THR A 168 -38.53 -21.31 -52.06
N ALA A 169 -38.26 -21.28 -53.37
CA ALA A 169 -36.92 -21.11 -53.90
C ALA A 169 -36.35 -19.71 -53.58
N GLU A 170 -37.16 -18.66 -53.72
CA GLU A 170 -36.78 -17.29 -53.36
C GLU A 170 -36.55 -17.14 -51.84
N ALA A 171 -37.41 -17.72 -51.01
CA ALA A 171 -37.25 -17.72 -49.55
C ALA A 171 -35.99 -18.49 -49.11
N ASN A 172 -35.72 -19.65 -49.72
CA ASN A 172 -34.50 -20.43 -49.45
C ASN A 172 -33.24 -19.66 -49.86
N ALA A 173 -33.24 -19.02 -51.04
CA ALA A 173 -32.12 -18.21 -51.51
C ALA A 173 -31.86 -16.99 -50.61
N GLN A 174 -32.92 -16.34 -50.13
CA GLN A 174 -32.81 -15.24 -49.15
C GLN A 174 -32.26 -15.74 -47.80
N ALA A 175 -32.71 -16.90 -47.32
CA ALA A 175 -32.22 -17.50 -46.08
C ALA A 175 -30.73 -17.88 -46.19
N GLU A 176 -30.30 -18.46 -47.31
CA GLU A 176 -28.89 -18.77 -47.57
C GLU A 176 -28.01 -17.51 -47.59
N THR A 177 -28.50 -16.43 -48.18
CA THR A 177 -27.80 -15.14 -48.21
C THR A 177 -27.68 -14.56 -46.80
N GLN A 178 -28.76 -14.54 -46.02
CA GLN A 178 -28.72 -14.07 -44.63
C GLN A 178 -27.78 -14.90 -43.76
N LEU A 179 -27.74 -16.22 -43.95
CA LEU A 179 -26.80 -17.09 -43.23
C LEU A 179 -25.34 -16.82 -43.64
N ALA A 180 -25.08 -16.52 -44.92
CA ALA A 180 -23.75 -16.15 -45.38
C ALA A 180 -23.30 -14.79 -44.79
N ASP A 181 -24.18 -13.79 -44.81
CA ASP A 181 -23.91 -12.47 -44.24
C ASP A 181 -23.68 -12.55 -42.73
N ALA A 182 -24.52 -13.30 -42.01
CA ALA A 182 -24.37 -13.51 -40.57
C ALA A 182 -23.07 -14.23 -40.22
N ARG A 183 -22.65 -15.23 -41.02
CA ARG A 183 -21.35 -15.90 -40.83
C ARG A 183 -20.18 -14.96 -41.08
N ASN A 184 -20.21 -14.18 -42.16
CA ASN A 184 -19.16 -13.21 -42.47
C ASN A 184 -19.03 -12.15 -41.38
N GLU A 185 -20.15 -11.61 -40.88
CA GLU A 185 -20.10 -10.61 -39.80
C GLU A 185 -19.60 -11.24 -38.49
N SER A 186 -20.00 -12.47 -38.16
CA SER A 186 -19.47 -13.20 -37.01
C SER A 186 -17.95 -13.42 -37.11
N GLU A 187 -17.45 -13.82 -38.28
CA GLU A 187 -16.02 -14.01 -38.51
C GLU A 187 -15.25 -12.68 -38.39
N ARG A 188 -15.83 -11.58 -38.90
CA ARG A 188 -15.29 -10.23 -38.76
C ARG A 188 -15.20 -9.81 -37.29
N MET A 189 -16.29 -10.00 -36.53
CA MET A 189 -16.33 -9.69 -35.10
C MET A 189 -15.34 -10.53 -34.31
N LEU A 190 -15.20 -11.83 -34.61
CA LEU A 190 -14.22 -12.70 -33.95
C LEU A 190 -12.78 -12.27 -34.25
N SER A 191 -12.48 -11.90 -35.49
CA SER A 191 -11.16 -11.40 -35.89
C SER A 191 -10.83 -10.06 -35.21
N GLU A 192 -11.79 -9.14 -35.17
CA GLU A 192 -11.65 -7.84 -34.52
C GLU A 192 -11.49 -7.97 -33.01
N ALA A 193 -12.32 -8.81 -32.36
CA ALA A 193 -12.21 -9.12 -30.94
C ALA A 193 -10.86 -9.78 -30.60
N LYS A 194 -10.39 -10.72 -31.44
CA LYS A 194 -9.09 -11.37 -31.27
C LYS A 194 -7.94 -10.36 -31.38
N SER A 195 -7.95 -9.53 -32.42
CA SER A 195 -6.94 -8.48 -32.63
C SER A 195 -6.94 -7.46 -31.49
N SER A 196 -8.13 -7.03 -31.04
CA SER A 196 -8.28 -6.12 -29.90
C SER A 196 -7.76 -6.75 -28.60
N SER A 197 -8.05 -8.03 -28.36
CA SER A 197 -7.55 -8.79 -27.21
C SER A 197 -6.03 -8.90 -27.24
N ASP A 198 -5.45 -9.29 -28.38
CA ASP A 198 -4.00 -9.41 -28.56
C ASP A 198 -3.31 -8.05 -28.34
N ALA A 199 -3.90 -6.96 -28.85
CA ALA A 199 -3.41 -5.59 -28.63
C ALA A 199 -3.51 -5.17 -27.15
N MET A 200 -4.58 -5.54 -26.46
CA MET A 200 -4.75 -5.24 -25.03
C MET A 200 -3.72 -6.00 -24.18
N VAL A 201 -3.46 -7.27 -24.48
CA VAL A 201 -2.43 -8.07 -23.81
C VAL A 201 -1.04 -7.49 -24.08
N ALA A 202 -0.74 -7.13 -25.33
CA ALA A 202 0.54 -6.51 -25.68
C ALA A 202 0.75 -5.17 -24.94
N SER A 203 -0.29 -4.33 -24.87
CA SER A 203 -0.23 -3.06 -24.13
C SER A 203 -0.07 -3.26 -22.63
N ALA A 204 -0.78 -4.24 -22.05
CA ALA A 204 -0.66 -4.58 -20.64
C ALA A 204 0.75 -5.06 -20.29
N ASN A 205 1.33 -5.95 -21.11
CA ASN A 205 2.70 -6.43 -20.94
C ASN A 205 3.71 -5.29 -21.08
N ALA A 206 3.56 -4.42 -22.08
CA ALA A 206 4.44 -3.26 -22.26
C ALA A 206 4.40 -2.29 -21.07
N LYS A 207 3.20 -2.07 -20.48
CA LYS A 207 3.04 -1.25 -19.28
C LYS A 207 3.65 -1.92 -18.05
N ALA A 208 3.47 -3.24 -17.89
CA ALA A 208 4.08 -4.01 -16.81
C ALA A 208 5.61 -3.94 -16.88
N ASP A 209 6.20 -4.17 -18.06
CA ASP A 209 7.64 -4.06 -18.29
C ASP A 209 8.16 -2.65 -18.00
N ALA A 210 7.42 -1.61 -18.40
CA ALA A 210 7.78 -0.23 -18.11
C ALA A 210 7.77 0.06 -16.60
N ALA A 211 6.75 -0.41 -15.88
CA ALA A 211 6.66 -0.26 -14.43
C ALA A 211 7.79 -1.00 -13.71
N VAL A 212 8.14 -2.21 -14.15
CA VAL A 212 9.28 -2.97 -13.61
C VAL A 212 10.59 -2.21 -13.83
N ARG A 213 10.85 -1.71 -15.04
CA ARG A 213 12.07 -0.91 -15.32
C ARG A 213 12.14 0.36 -14.48
N ASP A 214 11.04 1.10 -14.36
CA ASP A 214 10.98 2.30 -13.52
C ASP A 214 11.27 1.98 -12.06
N SER A 215 10.67 0.90 -11.53
CA SER A 215 10.93 0.45 -10.15
C SER A 215 12.39 0.03 -9.92
N GLN A 216 13.02 -0.63 -10.89
CA GLN A 216 14.43 -1.01 -10.83
C GLN A 216 15.34 0.21 -10.83
N ILE A 217 15.08 1.19 -11.69
CA ILE A 217 15.84 2.45 -11.72
C ILE A 217 15.73 3.20 -10.39
N LYS A 218 14.53 3.24 -9.80
CA LYS A 218 14.30 3.85 -8.48
C LYS A 218 15.05 3.11 -7.38
N ALA A 219 15.02 1.77 -7.37
CA ALA A 219 15.77 0.97 -6.40
C ALA A 219 17.28 1.24 -6.50
N GLU A 220 17.84 1.22 -7.72
CA GLU A 220 19.26 1.53 -7.96
C GLU A 220 19.63 2.98 -7.61
N ALA A 221 18.69 3.92 -7.74
CA ALA A 221 18.90 5.30 -7.33
C ALA A 221 18.97 5.42 -5.80
N ILE A 222 18.04 4.76 -5.09
CA ILE A 222 18.02 4.71 -3.62
C ILE A 222 19.31 4.06 -3.10
N ASP A 223 19.75 2.95 -3.69
CA ASP A 223 20.99 2.29 -3.28
C ASP A 223 22.22 3.18 -3.46
N ARG A 224 22.31 3.88 -4.60
CA ARG A 224 23.39 4.84 -4.85
C ARG A 224 23.36 6.01 -3.87
N GLU A 225 22.17 6.50 -3.53
CA GLU A 225 22.02 7.58 -2.56
C GLU A 225 22.41 7.11 -1.15
N ALA A 226 21.95 5.92 -0.73
CA ALA A 226 22.29 5.32 0.55
C ALA A 226 23.80 5.11 0.69
N GLN A 227 24.47 4.61 -0.37
CA GLN A 227 25.93 4.45 -0.38
C GLN A 227 26.68 5.78 -0.27
N ARG A 228 26.19 6.85 -0.91
CA ARG A 228 26.77 8.20 -0.80
C ARG A 228 26.62 8.75 0.62
N LYS A 229 25.41 8.66 1.19
CA LYS A 229 25.16 9.08 2.58
C LYS A 229 26.01 8.29 3.56
N TYR A 230 26.13 6.98 3.36
CA TYR A 230 26.98 6.13 4.19
C TYR A 230 28.45 6.54 4.13
N SER A 231 29.01 6.75 2.93
CA SER A 231 30.41 7.14 2.80
C SER A 231 30.68 8.55 3.34
N GLU A 232 29.73 9.46 3.20
CA GLU A 232 29.79 10.80 3.78
C GLU A 232 29.78 10.77 5.31
N VAL A 233 28.80 10.09 5.91
CA VAL A 233 28.69 9.97 7.38
C VAL A 233 29.90 9.25 7.97
N MET A 234 30.33 8.14 7.35
CA MET A 234 31.52 7.42 7.81
C MET A 234 32.80 8.23 7.62
N GLY A 235 32.90 9.01 6.56
CA GLY A 235 33.99 9.95 6.33
C GLY A 235 34.05 11.02 7.43
N GLN A 236 32.92 11.64 7.75
CA GLN A 236 32.81 12.62 8.83
C GLN A 236 33.12 12.01 10.20
N LEU A 237 32.56 10.83 10.51
CA LEU A 237 32.81 10.13 11.76
C LEU A 237 34.30 9.76 11.93
N THR A 238 34.93 9.29 10.84
CA THR A 238 36.36 8.99 10.83
C THR A 238 37.19 10.26 11.05
N ALA A 239 36.85 11.37 10.39
CA ALA A 239 37.54 12.65 10.58
C ALA A 239 37.40 13.18 12.02
N GLN A 240 36.21 13.09 12.61
CA GLN A 240 35.97 13.46 14.01
C GLN A 240 36.78 12.60 14.96
N ARG A 241 36.78 11.27 14.75
CA ARG A 241 37.59 10.34 15.55
C ARG A 241 39.07 10.72 15.52
N THR A 242 39.65 10.92 14.34
CA THR A 242 41.05 11.32 14.19
C THR A 242 41.35 12.67 14.85
N SER A 243 40.42 13.63 14.77
CA SER A 243 40.55 14.92 15.45
C SER A 243 40.54 14.77 16.97
N LEU A 244 39.65 13.95 17.52
CA LEU A 244 39.59 13.67 18.96
C LEU A 244 40.83 12.93 19.43
N GLU A 245 41.31 11.93 18.69
CA GLU A 245 42.56 11.21 18.98
C GLU A 245 43.75 12.20 19.03
N SER A 246 43.87 13.08 18.03
CA SER A 246 44.90 14.14 18.01
C SER A 246 44.80 15.10 19.20
N LYS A 247 43.59 15.52 19.59
CA LYS A 247 43.38 16.38 20.77
C LYS A 247 43.78 15.66 22.07
N ILE A 248 43.47 14.37 22.19
CA ILE A 248 43.87 13.55 23.35
C ILE A 248 45.39 13.51 23.47
N ASP A 249 46.10 13.27 22.37
CA ASP A 249 47.57 13.22 22.38
C ASP A 249 48.21 14.58 22.66
N ALA A 250 47.63 15.66 22.13
CA ALA A 250 48.04 17.02 22.46
C ALA A 250 47.85 17.34 23.96
N LEU A 251 46.71 16.98 24.54
CA LEU A 251 46.43 17.16 25.97
C LEU A 251 47.36 16.34 26.85
N ARG A 252 47.67 15.10 26.48
CA ARG A 252 48.64 14.25 27.19
C ARG A 252 50.05 14.84 27.16
N THR A 253 50.44 15.41 26.03
CA THR A 253 51.74 16.09 25.88
C THR A 253 51.78 17.35 26.74
N TYR A 254 50.73 18.18 26.67
CA TYR A 254 50.57 19.38 27.50
C TYR A 254 50.63 19.05 28.99
N GLU A 255 49.92 18.02 29.45
CA GLU A 255 49.94 17.57 30.84
C GLU A 255 51.36 17.17 31.28
N ARG A 256 52.06 16.39 30.45
CA ARG A 256 53.44 15.96 30.74
C ARG A 256 54.38 17.15 30.86
N GLU A 257 54.30 18.09 29.92
CA GLU A 257 55.10 19.31 29.97
C GLU A 257 54.75 20.19 31.18
N TYR A 258 53.46 20.36 31.47
CA TYR A 258 52.98 21.13 32.61
C TYR A 258 53.48 20.53 33.93
N ARG A 259 53.34 19.21 34.12
CA ARG A 259 53.88 18.51 35.31
C ARG A 259 55.39 18.67 35.43
N SER A 260 56.12 18.59 34.31
CA SER A 260 57.57 18.80 34.29
C SER A 260 57.94 20.24 34.70
N ARG A 261 57.31 21.24 34.09
CA ARG A 261 57.52 22.67 34.40
C ARG A 261 57.15 22.98 35.86
N LEU A 262 56.04 22.46 36.35
CA LEU A 262 55.61 22.63 37.74
C LEU A 262 56.62 21.99 38.70
N LYS A 263 57.10 20.78 38.42
CA LYS A 263 58.13 20.13 39.24
C LYS A 263 59.42 20.95 39.29
N VAL A 264 59.89 21.44 38.14
CA VAL A 264 61.08 22.30 38.06
C VAL A 264 60.88 23.58 38.87
N TRP A 265 59.74 24.25 38.71
CA TRP A 265 59.42 25.48 39.45
C TRP A 265 59.36 25.25 40.98
N ILE A 266 58.67 24.20 41.44
CA ILE A 266 58.61 23.89 42.88
C ILE A 266 60.01 23.57 43.44
N THR A 267 60.83 22.83 42.69
CA THR A 267 62.20 22.48 43.11
C THR A 267 63.08 23.73 43.22
N ASP A 268 62.98 24.64 42.24
CA ASP A 268 63.68 25.93 42.26
C ASP A 268 63.23 26.82 43.44
N GLN A 269 61.91 26.91 43.69
CA GLN A 269 61.38 27.65 44.84
C GLN A 269 61.87 27.06 46.19
N LEU A 270 61.92 25.74 46.32
CA LEU A 270 62.47 25.08 47.51
C LEU A 270 63.96 25.39 47.69
N GLN A 271 64.75 25.30 46.61
CA GLN A 271 66.19 25.58 46.67
C GLN A 271 66.47 27.04 47.05
N GLN A 272 65.69 28.00 46.54
CA GLN A 272 65.79 29.42 46.93
C GLN A 272 65.46 29.64 48.41
N LEU A 273 64.47 28.91 48.96
CA LEU A 273 64.14 28.99 50.38
C LEU A 273 65.25 28.38 51.25
N GLU A 274 65.86 27.27 50.82
CA GLU A 274 67.00 26.68 51.51
C GLU A 274 68.20 27.64 51.52
N THR A 275 68.55 28.23 50.38
CA THR A 275 69.67 29.19 50.29
C THR A 275 69.42 30.44 51.13
N THR A 276 68.21 31.00 51.07
CA THR A 276 67.82 32.18 51.87
C THR A 276 67.82 31.86 53.37
N GLY A 277 67.42 30.63 53.75
CA GLY A 277 67.47 30.15 55.13
C GLY A 277 68.89 29.95 55.65
N THR A 278 69.81 29.43 54.83
CA THR A 278 71.24 29.31 55.20
C THR A 278 71.92 30.66 55.31
N ASP A 279 71.67 31.59 54.38
CA ASP A 279 72.21 32.96 54.47
C ASP A 279 71.69 33.65 55.75
N GLY A 280 70.41 33.48 56.09
CA GLY A 280 69.85 33.99 57.35
C GLY A 280 70.45 33.36 58.61
N ALA A 281 70.79 32.07 58.58
CA ALA A 281 71.41 31.36 59.69
C ALA A 281 72.90 31.70 59.88
N GLU A 282 73.65 31.90 58.80
CA GLU A 282 75.06 32.31 58.85
C GLU A 282 75.21 33.75 59.37
N VAL A 283 74.34 34.67 58.95
CA VAL A 283 74.36 36.06 59.44
C VAL A 283 74.00 36.12 60.93
N ALA A 284 73.07 35.29 61.40
CA ALA A 284 72.72 35.20 62.82
C ALA A 284 73.88 34.62 63.68
N ALA A 285 74.64 33.65 63.18
CA ALA A 285 75.78 33.07 63.89
C ALA A 285 77.01 34.00 63.97
N THR A 286 77.12 34.99 63.07
CA THR A 286 78.20 36.00 63.10
C THR A 286 77.87 37.24 63.92
N ALA A 287 76.65 37.35 64.45
CA ALA A 287 76.17 38.53 65.20
C ALA A 287 76.16 38.35 66.73
N GLU A 288 76.70 37.24 67.25
CA GLU A 288 76.90 36.96 68.69
C GLU A 288 78.40 36.99 69.05
#